data_AF-A0A495JA65-F1
#
_entry.id   AF-A0A495JA65-F1
#
_cell.length_a   1.000
_cell.length_b   1.000
_cell.length_c   1.000
_cell.angle_alpha   90.00
_cell.angle_beta   90.00
_cell.angle_gamma   90.00
#
_symmetry.space_group_name_H-M   'P 1'
#
loop_
_entity.id
_entity.type
_entity.pdbx_description
1 polymer ?
#
loop_
_entity_poly.entity_id
_entity_poly.type
_entity_poly.pdbx_seq_one_letter_code
_entity_poly.pdbx_strand_id
1 'polypeptide(L)'
;MRRIIEIVPARPGWYSRWQVAPDVTRSYPVTVWALVEDVDEAGREVIGVDSVGQWPGADDNEPGVDFVRYLFQPPDTGEPDDADQARSTSGSGVPAELLQPTASS
;
A
#
# COMPACT_ATOMS: atom_id res chain seq x y z
N MET A 1 -21.55 8.03 3.22
CA MET A 1 -20.13 8.48 3.16
C MET A 1 -19.37 7.76 4.26
N ARG A 2 -18.17 7.22 3.98
CA ARG A 2 -17.39 6.47 4.96
C ARG A 2 -16.33 7.35 5.62
N ARG A 3 -16.09 7.16 6.92
CA ARG A 3 -15.12 7.96 7.69
C ARG A 3 -14.17 7.07 8.49
N ILE A 4 -12.87 7.35 8.40
CA ILE A 4 -11.85 6.71 9.24
C ILE A 4 -11.92 7.27 10.67
N ILE A 5 -12.01 6.39 11.66
CA ILE A 5 -12.07 6.71 13.09
C ILE A 5 -10.75 6.37 13.80
N GLU A 6 -10.13 5.25 13.43
CA GLU A 6 -8.91 4.76 14.06
C GLU A 6 -7.97 4.19 13.00
N ILE A 7 -6.66 4.29 13.22
CA ILE A 7 -5.63 3.76 12.34
C ILE A 7 -4.55 3.08 13.19
N VAL A 8 -4.21 1.84 12.83
CA VAL A 8 -3.10 1.09 13.44
C VAL A 8 -2.13 0.60 12.35
N PRO A 9 -0.82 0.53 12.63
CA PRO A 9 0.14 0.00 11.66
C PRO A 9 -0.18 -1.45 11.27
N ALA A 10 -0.12 -1.76 9.98
CA ALA A 10 -0.23 -3.13 9.51
C ALA A 10 1.07 -3.88 9.77
N ARG A 11 0.95 -5.18 10.05
CA ARG A 11 2.12 -6.06 10.13
C ARG A 11 2.71 -6.22 8.72
N PRO A 12 4.06 -6.28 8.58
CA PRO A 12 4.68 -6.60 7.31
C PRO A 12 4.13 -7.89 6.71
N GLY A 13 3.95 -7.92 5.39
CA GLY A 13 3.47 -9.08 4.65
C GLY A 13 1.97 -9.08 4.31
N TRP A 14 1.19 -8.07 4.70
CA TRP A 14 -0.16 -7.92 4.17
C TRP A 14 -0.16 -7.17 2.84
N TYR A 15 -1.01 -7.61 1.92
CA TYR A 15 -1.19 -7.00 0.60
C TYR A 15 -2.68 -6.84 0.29
N SER A 16 -3.05 -5.72 -0.34
CA SER A 16 -4.32 -5.53 -1.03
C SER A 16 -4.12 -5.92 -2.50
N ARG A 17 -5.10 -6.61 -3.08
CA ARG A 17 -5.08 -6.97 -4.50
C ARG A 17 -6.24 -6.29 -5.20
N TRP A 18 -5.90 -5.59 -6.28
CA TRP A 18 -6.81 -4.83 -7.11
C TRP A 18 -6.79 -5.38 -8.53
N GLN A 19 -7.93 -5.39 -9.19
CA GLN A 19 -8.04 -5.67 -10.61
C GLN A 19 -7.98 -4.33 -11.35
N VAL A 20 -6.93 -4.13 -12.15
CA VAL A 20 -6.69 -2.88 -12.90
C VAL A 20 -7.06 -3.01 -14.38
N ALA A 21 -7.26 -4.25 -14.85
CA ALA A 21 -7.85 -4.59 -16.14
C ALA A 21 -8.47 -6.00 -16.06
N PRO A 22 -9.29 -6.45 -17.03
CA PRO A 22 -10.01 -7.73 -16.95
C PRO A 22 -9.13 -8.94 -16.59
N ASP A 23 -7.90 -9.00 -17.12
CA ASP A 23 -6.96 -10.10 -16.86
C ASP A 23 -5.72 -9.67 -16.07
N VAL A 24 -5.72 -8.45 -15.51
CA VAL A 24 -4.57 -7.88 -14.81
C VAL A 24 -4.95 -7.49 -13.40
N THR A 25 -4.28 -8.13 -12.44
CA THR A 25 -4.33 -7.71 -11.05
C THR A 25 -3.01 -7.08 -10.63
N ARG A 26 -3.06 -6.32 -9.55
CA ARG A 26 -1.91 -5.70 -8.94
C ARG A 26 -2.01 -5.79 -7.43
N SER A 27 -0.90 -6.15 -6.81
CA SER A 27 -0.76 -6.26 -5.36
C SER A 27 -0.02 -5.05 -4.81
N TYR A 28 -0.56 -4.47 -3.73
CA TYR A 28 0.04 -3.35 -3.01
C TYR A 28 0.21 -3.71 -1.53
N PRO A 29 1.34 -3.37 -0.89
CA PRO A 29 1.50 -3.58 0.55
C PRO A 29 0.42 -2.82 1.34
N VAL A 30 -0.22 -3.50 2.30
CA VAL A 30 -1.07 -2.84 3.30
C VAL A 30 -0.17 -2.18 4.33
N THR A 31 -0.34 -0.88 4.51
CA THR A 31 0.50 -0.08 5.43
C THR A 31 -0.17 0.14 6.78
N VAL A 32 -1.49 0.28 6.80
CA VAL A 32 -2.27 0.45 8.02
C VAL A 32 -3.60 -0.29 7.94
N TRP A 33 -4.13 -0.67 9.10
CA TRP A 33 -5.52 -1.07 9.27
C TRP A 33 -6.29 0.11 9.86
N ALA A 34 -7.42 0.45 9.26
CA ALA A 34 -8.28 1.53 9.69
C ALA A 34 -9.64 0.99 10.12
N LEU A 35 -10.18 1.51 11.21
CA LEU A 35 -11.58 1.35 11.57
C LEU A 35 -12.36 2.46 10.87
N VAL A 36 -13.26 2.07 9.97
CA VAL A 36 -14.17 2.98 9.27
C VAL A 36 -15.58 2.83 9.79
N GLU A 37 -16.32 3.93 9.84
CA GLU A 37 -17.75 3.96 10.11
C GLU A 37 -18.46 4.45 8.86
N ASP A 38 -19.53 3.75 8.49
CA ASP A 38 -20.45 4.23 7.48
C ASP A 38 -21.41 5.22 8.14
N VAL A 39 -21.56 6.41 7.55
CA VAL A 39 -22.46 7.43 8.10
C VAL A 39 -23.93 7.08 7.81
N ASP A 40 -24.18 6.27 6.79
CA ASP A 40 -25.52 5.90 6.32
C ASP A 40 -25.96 4.52 6.85
N GLU A 41 -25.00 3.65 7.15
CA GLU A 41 -25.21 2.34 7.76
C GLU A 41 -24.56 2.32 9.14
N ALA A 42 -25.27 1.94 10.21
CA ALA A 42 -24.75 2.00 11.59
C ALA A 42 -23.60 1.00 11.90
N GLY A 43 -22.84 0.58 10.88
CA GLY A 43 -21.76 -0.39 10.94
C GLY A 43 -20.38 0.25 11.05
N ARG A 44 -19.51 -0.43 11.81
CA ARG A 44 -18.07 -0.18 11.82
C ARG A 44 -17.36 -1.35 11.18
N GLU A 45 -16.44 -1.06 10.27
CA GLU A 45 -15.69 -2.05 9.49
C GLU A 45 -14.19 -1.80 9.65
N VAL A 46 -13.39 -2.87 9.71
CA VAL A 46 -11.92 -2.75 9.67
C VAL A 46 -11.45 -3.01 8.25
N ILE A 47 -10.78 -2.02 7.67
CA ILE A 47 -10.26 -2.05 6.29
C ILE A 47 -8.76 -1.81 6.27
N GLY A 48 -8.05 -2.42 5.33
CA GLY A 48 -6.64 -2.21 5.10
C GLY A 48 -6.44 -1.08 4.10
N VAL A 49 -5.59 -0.12 4.43
CA VAL A 49 -5.18 0.95 3.51
C VAL A 49 -3.80 0.59 2.96
N ASP A 50 -3.71 0.58 1.64
CA ASP A 50 -2.48 0.21 0.96
C ASP A 50 -1.49 1.37 0.76
N SER A 51 -0.31 1.03 0.25
CA SER A 51 0.82 1.95 0.11
C SER A 51 0.59 3.13 -0.85
N VAL A 52 -0.51 3.11 -1.61
CA VAL A 52 -0.93 4.21 -2.48
C VAL A 52 -2.15 4.95 -1.91
N GLY A 53 -2.61 4.57 -0.72
CA GLY A 53 -3.73 5.20 -0.02
C GLY A 53 -5.11 4.65 -0.39
N GLN A 54 -5.17 3.59 -1.20
CA GLN A 54 -6.44 3.00 -1.62
C GLN A 54 -6.98 2.01 -0.59
N TRP A 55 -8.31 1.91 -0.54
CA TRP A 55 -9.02 0.96 0.33
C TRP A 55 -10.47 0.73 -0.13
N PRO A 56 -11.12 -0.39 0.23
CA PRO A 56 -12.44 -0.75 -0.30
C PRO A 56 -13.54 0.24 0.11
N GLY A 57 -14.18 0.84 -0.90
CA GLY A 57 -15.27 1.81 -0.69
C GLY A 57 -14.80 3.26 -0.46
N ALA A 58 -13.51 3.56 -0.68
CA ALA A 58 -13.06 4.95 -0.74
C ALA A 58 -13.55 5.62 -2.02
N ASP A 59 -14.08 6.84 -1.89
CA ASP A 59 -14.50 7.66 -3.03
C ASP A 59 -13.32 8.14 -3.89
N ASP A 60 -12.13 8.28 -3.29
CA ASP A 60 -10.89 8.78 -3.91
C ASP A 60 -9.96 7.69 -4.45
N ASN A 61 -10.44 6.44 -4.59
CA ASN A 61 -9.67 5.38 -5.23
C ASN A 61 -9.39 5.69 -6.70
N GLU A 62 -8.39 5.02 -7.26
CA GLU A 62 -8.11 5.10 -8.69
C GLU A 62 -9.37 4.68 -9.48
N PRO A 63 -9.84 5.49 -10.46
CA PRO A 63 -11.04 5.15 -11.19
C PRO A 63 -10.81 3.94 -12.10
N GLY A 64 -11.76 3.00 -12.09
CA GLY A 64 -11.72 1.82 -12.95
C GLY A 64 -10.86 0.68 -12.42
N VAL A 65 -10.46 0.72 -11.14
CA VAL A 65 -9.90 -0.44 -10.45
C VAL A 65 -10.91 -1.04 -9.49
N ASP A 66 -10.93 -2.37 -9.39
CA ASP A 66 -11.84 -3.11 -8.52
C ASP A 66 -11.07 -3.82 -7.42
N PHE A 67 -11.53 -3.67 -6.18
CA PHE A 67 -10.94 -4.40 -5.07
C PHE A 67 -11.27 -5.89 -5.17
N VAL A 68 -10.24 -6.74 -5.10
CA VAL A 68 -10.42 -8.20 -5.18
C VAL A 68 -10.41 -8.82 -3.79
N ARG A 69 -9.32 -8.64 -3.02
CA ARG A 69 -9.16 -9.20 -1.67
C ARG A 69 -7.92 -8.67 -0.96
N TYR A 70 -7.89 -8.88 0.35
CA TYR A 70 -6.65 -8.87 1.13
C TYR A 70 -5.99 -10.25 1.09
N LEU A 71 -4.65 -10.28 1.07
CA LEU A 71 -3.85 -11.49 1.16
C LEU A 71 -2.69 -11.26 2.14
N PHE A 72 -2.50 -12.21 3.06
CA PHE A 72 -1.30 -12.25 3.90
C PHE A 72 -0.26 -13.18 3.27
N GLN A 73 0.92 -12.65 3.04
CA GLN A 73 2.12 -13.38 2.62
C GLN A 73 3.29 -12.94 3.52
N PRO A 74 3.93 -13.85 4.27
CA PRO A 74 5.04 -13.49 5.14
C PRO A 74 6.16 -12.79 4.36
N PRO A 75 6.82 -11.78 4.95
CA PRO A 75 7.87 -11.00 4.28
C PRO A 75 9.04 -11.88 3.80
N ASP A 76 9.29 -13.00 4.48
CA ASP A 76 10.32 -13.98 4.10
C ASP A 76 10.03 -14.70 2.77
N THR A 77 8.81 -14.61 2.26
CA THR A 77 8.39 -15.21 0.98
C THR A 77 8.78 -14.34 -0.22
N GLY A 78 9.18 -13.08 0.00
CA GLY A 78 9.42 -12.11 -1.06
C GLY A 78 8.15 -11.37 -1.53
N GLU A 79 8.31 -10.53 -2.54
CA GLU A 79 7.22 -9.74 -3.12
C GLU A 79 6.30 -10.61 -4.03
N PRO A 80 4.98 -10.35 -4.07
CA PRO A 80 4.08 -10.99 -5.03
C PRO A 80 4.52 -10.78 -6.49
N ASP A 81 4.26 -11.75 -7.37
CA ASP A 81 4.56 -11.63 -8.81
C ASP A 81 3.87 -10.42 -9.48
N ASP A 82 2.68 -10.08 -8.98
CA ASP A 82 1.87 -8.95 -9.45
C ASP A 82 2.02 -7.70 -8.56
N ALA A 83 3.08 -7.61 -7.75
CA ALA A 83 3.38 -6.40 -6.99
C ALA A 83 3.58 -5.20 -7.92
N ASP A 84 3.10 -4.02 -7.51
CA ASP A 84 3.34 -2.79 -8.27
C ASP A 84 4.84 -2.44 -8.25
N GLN A 85 5.55 -2.82 -9.32
CA GLN A 85 7.00 -2.63 -9.43
C GLN A 85 7.41 -1.16 -9.56
N ALA A 86 6.45 -0.23 -9.72
CA ALA A 86 6.71 1.20 -9.83
C ALA A 86 7.44 1.80 -8.61
N ARG A 87 7.50 1.09 -7.47
CA ARG A 87 8.22 1.56 -6.26
C ARG A 87 9.50 0.79 -5.93
N SER A 88 9.81 -0.31 -6.62
CA SER A 88 11.01 -1.11 -6.34
C SER A 88 12.31 -0.45 -6.86
N THR A 89 12.23 0.70 -7.54
CA THR A 89 13.39 1.54 -7.87
C THR A 89 13.71 2.53 -6.74
N SER A 90 13.96 2.04 -5.53
CA SER A 90 14.77 2.76 -4.53
C SER A 90 16.02 1.94 -4.23
N GLY A 91 16.73 1.61 -5.31
CA GLY A 91 17.96 0.83 -5.32
C GLY A 91 18.83 1.21 -6.51
N SER A 92 18.88 2.50 -6.87
CA SER A 92 19.95 3.02 -7.73
C SER A 92 20.92 3.77 -6.82
N GLY A 93 21.95 3.05 -6.39
CA GLY A 93 22.98 3.56 -5.49
C GLY A 93 23.55 4.89 -5.97
N VAL A 94 23.54 5.87 -5.08
CA VAL A 94 24.66 6.80 -5.03
C VAL A 94 25.79 6.04 -4.31
N PRO A 95 26.95 5.77 -4.95
CA PRO A 95 28.09 5.34 -4.17
C PRO A 95 28.41 6.44 -3.16
N ALA A 96 28.42 6.09 -1.88
CA ALA A 96 28.93 6.92 -0.81
C ALA A 96 30.47 7.01 -0.93
N GLU A 97 30.95 7.64 -2.00
CA GLU A 97 32.37 7.90 -2.22
C GLU A 97 32.54 9.28 -2.88
N LEU A 98 32.52 10.33 -2.05
CA LEU A 98 33.33 11.56 -2.18
C LEU A 98 32.91 12.59 -1.11
N LEU A 99 32.98 12.19 0.16
CA LEU A 99 33.23 13.12 1.26
C LEU A 99 34.74 13.12 1.50
N GLN A 100 35.48 13.94 0.74
CA GLN A 100 36.82 14.34 1.15
C GLN A 100 36.79 15.82 1.54
N PRO A 101 37.38 16.19 2.70
CA PRO A 101 37.46 17.58 3.11
C PRO A 101 38.59 18.25 2.33
N THR A 102 38.26 19.17 1.42
CA THR A 102 39.29 20.11 0.94
C THR A 102 39.41 21.22 1.97
N ALA A 103 40.31 21.01 2.94
CA ALA A 103 40.96 22.13 3.59
C ALA A 103 41.67 22.94 2.50
N SER A 104 41.41 24.24 2.44
CA SER A 104 42.23 25.18 1.68
C SER A 104 42.59 26.34 2.58
N SER A 105 43.90 26.61 2.54
CA SER A 105 44.74 27.57 3.26
C SER A 105 44.14 28.93 3.60
#